data_AF-A0A3B1E7D0-F1
#
_entry.id   AF-A0A3B1E7D0-F1
#
_cell.length_a   1.000
_cell.length_b   1.000
_cell.length_c   1.000
_cell.angle_alpha   90.00
_cell.angle_beta   90.00
_cell.angle_gamma   90.00
#
_symmetry.space_group_name_H-M   'P 1'
#
loop_
_entity.id
_entity.type
_entity.pdbx_description
1 polymer ?
#
loop_
_entity_poly.entity_id
_entity_poly.type
_entity_poly.pdbx_seq_one_letter_code
_entity_poly.pdbx_strand_id
1 'polypeptide(L)'
;MNLRLKNLQPSQKQGFTLIELLVVIAIIAILIALLLPAVQQAREAARRSACKNNMKQIGLAMHNYHDTHRIFPPAAINPGCNGCSTLIPGGVRNITAHLLVLPFLDQAPLYGKLNFSQPMGTAAHSTVTAPTAAAAAGNKGFIQNQYIDVFSCPSDPADKPGVQSGGGHYNSIGYNRTSYGVISRTWQDNDDGTKLFWNSSANTPSLRSAFGFNNSARMRDITDGTSNTIFMCESSMGKKSTDYGPYWGAWTNTYWLTMDSMINTINSGDTAPFAWVPGSNHVGGCHILLADGSVRFVSENANLPTLLNLVSIADDQVIGEY
;
A
#
# COMPACT_ATOMS: atom_id res chain seq x y z
N MET A 1 17.20 12.73 -88.13
CA MET A 1 17.16 11.86 -86.94
C MET A 1 15.88 12.22 -86.17
N ASN A 2 14.77 11.52 -86.42
CA ASN A 2 13.45 11.86 -85.87
C ASN A 2 13.26 11.20 -84.49
N LEU A 3 13.22 12.00 -83.42
CA LEU A 3 12.86 11.57 -82.07
C LEU A 3 11.33 11.53 -81.92
N ARG A 4 10.77 10.32 -81.75
CA ARG A 4 9.37 10.10 -81.37
C ARG A 4 9.19 10.45 -79.88
N LEU A 5 8.40 11.49 -79.59
CA LEU A 5 7.89 11.77 -78.25
C LEU A 5 6.89 10.67 -77.85
N LYS A 6 7.18 9.94 -76.76
CA LYS A 6 6.21 9.04 -76.11
C LYS A 6 5.15 9.88 -75.39
N ASN A 7 3.90 9.81 -75.85
CA ASN A 7 2.75 10.35 -75.13
C ASN A 7 2.56 9.58 -73.81
N LEU A 8 2.83 10.23 -72.68
CA LEU A 8 2.43 9.75 -71.35
C LEU A 8 0.92 9.99 -71.20
N GLN A 9 0.13 8.91 -71.15
CA GLN A 9 -1.30 9.02 -70.89
C GLN A 9 -1.54 9.50 -69.44
N PRO A 10 -2.46 10.44 -69.21
CA PRO A 10 -2.78 10.91 -67.87
C PRO A 10 -3.44 9.78 -67.08
N SER A 11 -2.85 9.43 -65.93
CA SER A 11 -3.45 8.53 -64.95
C SER A 11 -4.81 9.08 -64.53
N GLN A 12 -5.90 8.37 -64.85
CA GLN A 12 -7.23 8.71 -64.37
C GLN A 12 -7.21 8.69 -62.83
N LYS A 13 -7.30 9.86 -62.21
CA LYS A 13 -7.49 9.97 -60.77
C LYS A 13 -8.93 9.54 -60.47
N GLN A 14 -9.11 8.36 -59.89
CA GLN A 14 -10.39 7.93 -59.36
C GLN A 14 -10.73 8.86 -58.18
N GLY A 15 -11.81 9.63 -58.31
CA GLY A 15 -12.32 10.48 -57.23
C GLY A 15 -13.08 9.63 -56.22
N PHE A 16 -12.81 9.83 -54.93
CA PHE A 16 -13.53 9.17 -53.86
C PHE A 16 -14.96 9.72 -53.77
N THR A 17 -15.97 8.85 -53.72
CA THR A 17 -17.35 9.28 -53.54
C THR A 17 -17.63 9.60 -52.07
N LEU A 18 -18.54 10.55 -51.81
CA LEU A 18 -18.94 10.92 -50.45
C LEU A 18 -19.48 9.71 -49.65
N ILE A 19 -20.14 8.78 -50.35
CA ILE A 19 -20.70 7.56 -49.76
C ILE A 19 -19.59 6.62 -49.30
N GLU A 20 -18.55 6.38 -50.12
CA GLU A 20 -17.42 5.54 -49.73
C GLU A 20 -16.71 6.07 -48.49
N LEU A 21 -16.54 7.40 -48.39
CA LEU A 21 -15.94 8.02 -47.22
C LEU A 21 -16.82 7.81 -45.98
N LEU A 22 -18.14 7.98 -46.12
CA LEU A 22 -19.10 7.83 -45.03
C LEU A 22 -19.15 6.38 -44.50
N VAL A 23 -19.09 5.39 -45.39
CA VAL A 23 -19.06 3.97 -44.98
C VAL A 23 -17.78 3.64 -44.21
N VAL A 24 -16.62 4.15 -44.66
CA VAL A 24 -15.34 3.89 -43.98
C VAL A 24 -15.34 4.49 -42.58
N ILE A 25 -15.79 5.74 -42.41
CA ILE A 25 -15.86 6.34 -41.07
C ILE A 25 -16.87 5.63 -40.18
N ALA A 26 -17.99 5.14 -40.73
CA ALA A 26 -18.99 4.37 -39.98
C ALA A 26 -18.41 3.04 -39.46
N ILE A 27 -17.66 2.32 -40.30
CA ILE A 27 -17.00 1.08 -39.90
C ILE A 27 -15.93 1.36 -38.83
N ILE A 28 -15.09 2.39 -39.01
CA ILE A 28 -14.06 2.76 -38.02
C ILE A 28 -14.72 3.14 -36.68
N ALA A 29 -15.81 3.92 -36.70
CA ALA A 29 -16.54 4.29 -35.50
C ALA A 29 -17.10 3.07 -34.77
N ILE A 30 -17.68 2.10 -35.49
CA ILE A 30 -18.17 0.84 -34.91
C ILE A 30 -17.01 0.02 -34.32
N LEU A 31 -15.89 -0.12 -35.03
CA LEU A 31 -14.72 -0.85 -34.55
C LEU A 31 -14.15 -0.22 -33.28
N ILE A 32 -14.00 1.11 -33.24
CA ILE A 32 -13.52 1.83 -32.04
C ILE A 32 -14.51 1.66 -30.89
N ALA A 33 -15.82 1.77 -31.16
CA ALA A 33 -16.84 1.60 -30.13
C ALA A 33 -16.82 0.19 -29.49
N LEU A 34 -16.51 -0.85 -30.27
CA LEU A 34 -16.38 -2.21 -29.78
C LEU A 34 -15.02 -2.48 -29.12
N LEU A 35 -13.93 -1.87 -29.60
CA LEU A 35 -12.58 -2.10 -29.10
C LEU A 35 -12.25 -1.29 -27.85
N LEU A 36 -12.78 -0.07 -27.70
CA LEU A 36 -12.44 0.81 -26.57
C LEU A 36 -12.80 0.18 -25.21
N PRO A 37 -14.03 -0.36 -24.99
CA PRO A 37 -14.35 -1.03 -23.72
C PRO A 37 -13.45 -2.23 -23.44
N ALA A 38 -13.15 -3.03 -24.47
CA ALA A 38 -12.29 -4.21 -24.35
C ALA A 38 -10.84 -3.84 -23.98
N VAL A 39 -10.29 -2.80 -24.61
CA VAL A 39 -8.93 -2.32 -24.29
C VAL A 39 -8.85 -1.80 -22.86
N GLN A 40 -9.88 -1.12 -22.36
CA GLN A 40 -9.88 -0.63 -20.96
C GLN A 40 -9.98 -1.78 -19.96
N GLN A 41 -10.82 -2.78 -20.21
CA GLN A 41 -10.91 -3.98 -19.37
C GLN A 41 -9.58 -4.73 -19.34
N ALA A 42 -8.93 -4.91 -20.50
CA ALA A 42 -7.63 -5.55 -20.58
C ALA A 42 -6.55 -4.76 -19.82
N ARG A 43 -6.55 -3.43 -19.91
CA ARG A 43 -5.62 -2.56 -19.16
C ARG A 43 -5.82 -2.69 -17.66
N GLU A 44 -7.06 -2.67 -17.17
CA GLU A 44 -7.32 -2.82 -15.74
C GLU A 44 -6.96 -4.21 -15.23
N ALA A 45 -7.25 -5.27 -15.99
CA ALA A 45 -6.82 -6.62 -15.64
C ALA A 45 -5.29 -6.74 -15.53
N ALA A 46 -4.55 -6.06 -16.41
CA ALA A 46 -3.10 -6.00 -16.35
C ALA A 46 -2.61 -5.22 -15.12
N ARG A 47 -3.20 -4.05 -14.81
CA ARG A 47 -2.85 -3.27 -13.61
C ARG A 47 -3.15 -4.03 -12.32
N ARG A 48 -4.31 -4.70 -12.25
CA ARG A 48 -4.67 -5.59 -11.13
C ARG A 48 -3.66 -6.71 -10.93
N SER A 49 -3.19 -7.31 -12.03
CA SER A 49 -2.14 -8.34 -11.98
C SER A 49 -0.79 -7.77 -11.52
N ALA A 50 -0.47 -6.53 -11.90
CA ALA A 50 0.71 -5.82 -11.41
C ALA A 50 0.62 -5.54 -9.91
N CYS A 51 -0.52 -5.04 -9.39
CA CYS A 51 -0.69 -4.81 -7.95
C CYS A 51 -0.55 -6.12 -7.15
N LYS A 52 -1.13 -7.21 -7.64
CA LYS A 52 -0.95 -8.55 -7.07
C LYS A 52 0.52 -8.98 -7.04
N ASN A 53 1.27 -8.72 -8.12
CA ASN A 53 2.70 -9.06 -8.20
C ASN A 53 3.55 -8.19 -7.27
N ASN A 54 3.22 -6.91 -7.10
CA ASN A 54 3.89 -6.03 -6.12
C ASN A 54 3.73 -6.58 -4.70
N MET A 55 2.52 -6.97 -4.30
CA MET A 55 2.29 -7.60 -3.00
C MET A 55 3.03 -8.92 -2.84
N LYS A 56 3.14 -9.74 -3.89
CA LYS A 56 3.96 -10.96 -3.86
C LYS A 56 5.44 -10.66 -3.64
N GLN A 57 5.97 -9.62 -4.26
CA GLN A 57 7.36 -9.19 -4.04
C GLN A 57 7.57 -8.71 -2.60
N ILE A 58 6.63 -7.92 -2.06
CA ILE A 58 6.66 -7.50 -0.66
C ILE A 58 6.59 -8.71 0.29
N GLY A 59 5.71 -9.67 0.03
CA GLY A 59 5.60 -10.89 0.82
C GLY A 59 6.89 -11.71 0.81
N LEU A 60 7.49 -11.92 -0.35
CA LEU A 60 8.79 -12.58 -0.47
C LEU A 60 9.87 -11.82 0.31
N ALA A 61 9.89 -10.49 0.22
CA ALA A 61 10.82 -9.65 0.98
C ALA A 61 10.62 -9.77 2.50
N MET A 62 9.38 -9.88 2.98
CA MET A 62 9.06 -10.14 4.38
C MET A 62 9.54 -11.53 4.85
N HIS A 63 9.42 -12.56 4.00
CA HIS A 63 9.97 -13.89 4.29
C HIS A 63 11.51 -13.89 4.32
N ASN A 64 12.17 -13.21 3.38
CA ASN A 64 13.63 -13.07 3.41
C ASN A 64 14.11 -12.31 4.65
N TYR A 65 13.37 -11.28 5.08
CA TYR A 65 13.61 -10.61 6.36
C TYR A 65 13.45 -11.60 7.53
N HIS A 66 12.40 -12.42 7.53
CA HIS A 66 12.18 -13.45 8.56
C HIS A 66 13.30 -14.49 8.58
N ASP A 67 13.78 -14.96 7.43
CA ASP A 67 14.87 -15.94 7.36
C ASP A 67 16.16 -15.41 7.96
N THR A 68 16.45 -14.12 7.74
CA THR A 68 17.65 -13.45 8.24
C THR A 68 17.54 -13.05 9.72
N HIS A 69 16.37 -12.60 10.18
CA HIS A 69 16.18 -12.04 11.54
C HIS A 69 15.43 -12.98 12.50
N ARG A 70 14.91 -14.11 12.01
CA ARG A 70 14.06 -15.09 12.72
C ARG A 70 12.75 -14.51 13.28
N ILE A 71 12.33 -13.37 12.76
CA ILE A 71 11.12 -12.64 13.14
C ILE A 71 10.65 -11.82 11.93
N PHE A 72 9.36 -11.65 11.75
CA PHE A 72 8.84 -10.75 10.71
C PHE A 72 9.17 -9.28 11.07
N PRO A 73 9.22 -8.36 10.08
CA PRO A 73 9.49 -6.96 10.39
C PRO A 73 8.38 -6.41 11.30
N PRO A 74 8.69 -5.70 12.40
CA PRO A 74 7.67 -4.99 13.17
C PRO A 74 6.91 -3.99 12.30
N ALA A 75 5.63 -3.72 12.60
CA ALA A 75 4.84 -2.72 11.89
C ALA A 75 5.57 -1.37 11.92
N ALA A 76 6.01 -0.97 13.12
CA ALA A 76 6.89 0.17 13.33
C ALA A 76 7.81 -0.02 14.53
N ILE A 77 8.97 0.62 14.52
CA ILE A 77 9.92 0.68 15.64
C ILE A 77 9.97 2.11 16.18
N ASN A 78 9.74 2.23 17.48
CA ASN A 78 9.54 3.46 18.23
C ASN A 78 8.72 4.50 17.45
N PRO A 79 7.49 4.17 17.05
CA PRO A 79 6.60 5.14 16.44
C PRO A 79 6.30 6.27 17.43
N GLY A 80 6.06 7.46 16.90
CA GLY A 80 5.72 8.64 17.69
C GLY A 80 4.33 8.61 18.32
N CYS A 81 3.70 7.47 18.58
CA CYS A 81 2.42 7.41 19.31
C CYS A 81 2.59 7.44 20.83
N ASN A 82 1.51 7.77 21.54
CA ASN A 82 1.51 7.81 23.00
C ASN A 82 1.87 6.42 23.59
N GLY A 83 2.82 6.38 24.52
CA GLY A 83 3.25 5.14 25.18
C GLY A 83 4.05 4.18 24.30
N CYS A 84 4.44 4.58 23.09
CA CYS A 84 5.04 3.66 22.12
C CYS A 84 6.56 3.68 22.01
N SER A 85 7.19 4.76 22.45
CA SER A 85 8.65 4.95 22.44
C SER A 85 9.34 4.44 23.70
N THR A 86 8.60 3.80 24.61
CA THR A 86 9.05 3.45 25.97
C THR A 86 9.63 2.04 26.08
N LEU A 87 9.31 1.14 25.14
CA LEU A 87 9.70 -0.27 25.21
C LEU A 87 11.09 -0.56 24.64
N ILE A 88 11.55 0.22 23.66
CA ILE A 88 12.93 0.15 23.16
C ILE A 88 13.61 1.48 23.49
N PRO A 89 14.67 1.48 24.34
CA PRO A 89 15.43 2.69 24.64
C PRO A 89 15.91 3.39 23.37
N GLY A 90 15.78 4.72 23.32
CA GLY A 90 16.30 5.53 22.20
C GLY A 90 15.33 6.52 21.57
N GLY A 91 14.18 6.79 22.20
CA GLY A 91 13.23 7.83 21.75
C GLY A 91 12.51 7.46 20.45
N VAL A 92 11.72 8.41 19.94
CA VAL A 92 10.92 8.23 18.71
C VAL A 92 11.82 8.07 17.49
N ARG A 93 11.62 7.00 16.73
CA ARG A 93 12.37 6.70 15.50
C ARG A 93 11.51 6.65 14.24
N ASN A 94 10.22 6.34 14.35
CA ASN A 94 9.30 6.28 13.20
C ASN A 94 9.74 5.34 12.06
N ILE A 95 10.42 4.24 12.40
CA ILE A 95 10.85 3.25 11.40
C ILE A 95 9.64 2.37 11.04
N THR A 96 9.39 2.14 9.76
CA THR A 96 8.28 1.33 9.26
C THR A 96 8.74 -0.06 8.83
N ALA A 97 7.82 -1.03 8.75
CA ALA A 97 8.09 -2.34 8.16
C ALA A 97 8.64 -2.24 6.72
N HIS A 98 8.15 -1.27 5.94
CA HIS A 98 8.58 -1.03 4.57
C HIS A 98 10.08 -0.71 4.46
N LEU A 99 10.62 0.11 5.38
CA LEU A 99 12.05 0.42 5.42
C LEU A 99 12.91 -0.81 5.71
N LEU A 100 12.41 -1.72 6.55
CA LEU A 100 13.15 -2.91 6.97
C LEU A 100 13.29 -3.95 5.85
N VAL A 101 12.36 -3.98 4.91
CA VAL A 101 12.36 -4.94 3.79
C VAL A 101 13.06 -4.43 2.53
N LEU A 102 13.48 -3.16 2.48
CA LEU A 102 14.16 -2.56 1.32
C LEU A 102 15.33 -3.39 0.75
N PRO A 103 16.23 -3.99 1.55
CA PRO A 103 17.33 -4.80 1.01
C PRO A 103 16.87 -6.00 0.18
N PHE A 104 15.65 -6.49 0.43
CA PHE A 104 15.06 -7.65 -0.23
C PHE A 104 14.11 -7.25 -1.38
N LEU A 105 14.06 -5.95 -1.72
CA LEU A 105 13.28 -5.35 -2.82
C LEU A 105 14.19 -4.60 -3.80
N ASP A 106 15.45 -5.01 -3.94
CA ASP A 106 16.46 -4.35 -4.75
C ASP A 106 16.73 -2.87 -4.38
N GLN A 107 16.38 -2.47 -3.14
CA GLN A 107 16.61 -1.13 -2.59
C GLN A 107 17.75 -1.09 -1.55
N ALA A 108 18.71 -2.01 -1.65
CA ALA A 108 19.90 -2.04 -0.79
C ALA A 108 20.72 -0.73 -0.78
N PRO A 109 20.91 -0.01 -1.92
CA PRO A 109 21.62 1.27 -1.91
C PRO A 109 20.91 2.37 -1.13
N LEU A 110 19.57 2.38 -1.10
CA LEU A 110 18.80 3.31 -0.28
C LEU A 110 18.90 2.91 1.19
N TYR A 111 18.71 1.64 1.51
CA TYR A 111 18.81 1.12 2.87
C TYR A 111 20.16 1.45 3.53
N GLY A 112 21.27 1.27 2.80
CA GLY A 112 22.61 1.55 3.30
C GLY A 112 22.90 3.02 3.63
N LYS A 113 22.06 3.96 3.17
CA LYS A 113 22.17 5.39 3.52
C LYS A 113 21.43 5.75 4.80
N LEU A 114 20.53 4.88 5.26
CA LEU A 114 19.67 5.14 6.42
C LEU A 114 20.39 4.81 7.72
N ASN A 115 20.28 5.72 8.69
CA ASN A 115 20.73 5.49 10.06
C ASN A 115 19.53 5.11 10.95
N PHE A 116 19.39 3.82 11.26
CA PHE A 116 18.31 3.28 12.09
C PHE A 116 18.41 3.62 13.58
N SER A 117 19.51 4.27 14.01
CA SER A 117 19.62 4.87 15.34
C SER A 117 19.07 6.29 15.38
N GLN A 118 18.72 6.87 14.22
CA GLN A 118 18.14 8.21 14.10
C GLN A 118 16.67 8.13 13.64
N PRO A 119 15.87 9.18 13.90
CA PRO A 119 14.49 9.25 13.46
C PRO A 119 14.36 9.31 11.93
N MET A 120 13.38 8.60 11.39
CA MET A 120 13.03 8.66 9.97
C MET A 120 12.25 9.93 9.68
N GLY A 121 11.27 10.28 10.53
CA GLY A 121 10.50 11.51 10.43
C GLY A 121 10.23 12.16 11.79
N THR A 122 9.58 13.32 11.77
CA THR A 122 9.30 14.14 12.95
C THR A 122 7.87 13.98 13.48
N ALA A 123 7.09 13.04 12.94
CA ALA A 123 5.75 12.76 13.41
C ALA A 123 5.77 12.26 14.86
N ALA A 124 5.02 12.93 15.75
CA ALA A 124 4.90 12.51 17.14
C ALA A 124 3.67 13.09 17.84
N HIS A 125 2.98 12.21 18.56
CA HIS A 125 2.36 12.34 19.89
C HIS A 125 2.32 13.76 20.48
N SER A 126 1.20 14.42 20.80
CA SER A 126 1.26 15.70 21.53
C SER A 126 1.83 15.53 22.95
N THR A 127 1.64 14.33 23.52
CA THR A 127 2.21 13.88 24.80
C THR A 127 3.60 13.26 24.68
N VAL A 128 4.18 13.17 23.47
CA VAL A 128 5.50 12.56 23.24
C VAL A 128 6.46 13.64 22.75
N THR A 129 7.68 13.63 23.27
CA THR A 129 8.73 14.54 22.76
C THR A 129 9.05 14.20 21.30
N ALA A 130 8.66 15.09 20.39
CA ALA A 130 8.90 14.92 18.97
C ALA A 130 10.41 14.91 18.65
N PRO A 131 10.83 14.11 17.66
CA PRO A 131 12.17 14.24 17.09
C PRO A 131 12.48 15.66 16.62
N THR A 132 13.68 16.15 16.88
CA THR A 132 14.12 17.43 16.32
C THR A 132 14.32 17.31 14.81
N ALA A 133 14.09 18.40 14.08
CA ALA A 133 14.36 18.43 12.64
C ALA A 133 15.82 18.07 12.31
N ALA A 134 16.76 18.46 13.16
CA ALA A 134 18.19 18.15 13.02
C ALA A 134 18.46 16.64 13.16
N ALA A 135 17.84 15.95 14.13
CA ALA A 135 18.03 14.52 14.31
C ALA A 135 17.50 13.70 13.13
N ALA A 136 16.36 14.12 12.56
CA ALA A 136 15.76 13.45 11.41
C ALA A 136 16.39 13.85 10.05
N ALA A 137 17.16 14.93 9.98
CA ALA A 137 17.59 15.55 8.72
C ALA A 137 18.32 14.59 7.78
N GLY A 138 19.22 13.75 8.32
CA GLY A 138 19.98 12.78 7.53
C GLY A 138 19.07 11.78 6.82
N ASN A 139 18.22 11.08 7.57
CA ASN A 139 17.28 10.12 6.99
C ASN A 139 16.26 10.80 6.07
N LYS A 140 15.68 11.93 6.50
CA LYS A 140 14.71 12.72 5.71
C LYS A 140 15.24 13.06 4.32
N GLY A 141 16.49 13.50 4.23
CA GLY A 141 17.13 13.85 2.95
C GLY A 141 17.23 12.68 1.97
N PHE A 142 17.20 11.43 2.45
CA PHE A 142 17.26 10.25 1.59
C PHE A 142 15.90 9.63 1.27
N ILE A 143 14.89 9.79 2.12
CA ILE A 143 13.58 9.12 1.98
C ILE A 143 12.48 10.04 1.45
N GLN A 144 12.58 11.35 1.65
CA GLN A 144 11.61 12.29 1.09
C GLN A 144 11.72 12.32 -0.44
N ASN A 145 10.57 12.39 -1.10
CA ASN A 145 10.37 12.35 -2.55
C ASN A 145 10.94 11.10 -3.23
N GLN A 146 11.28 10.04 -2.48
CA GLN A 146 11.68 8.77 -3.08
C GLN A 146 10.46 7.98 -3.50
N TYR A 147 10.43 7.60 -4.77
CA TYR A 147 9.40 6.76 -5.33
C TYR A 147 9.91 5.33 -5.48
N ILE A 148 9.14 4.35 -5.02
CA ILE A 148 9.48 2.93 -5.15
C ILE A 148 8.27 2.23 -5.76
N ASP A 149 8.41 1.81 -7.02
CA ASP A 149 7.33 1.24 -7.83
C ASP A 149 6.60 0.09 -7.13
N VAL A 150 7.34 -0.77 -6.40
CA VAL A 150 6.75 -1.93 -5.71
C VAL A 150 5.79 -1.55 -4.58
N PHE A 151 5.85 -0.32 -4.06
CA PHE A 151 4.94 0.17 -3.02
C PHE A 151 3.70 0.89 -3.57
N SER A 152 3.61 1.08 -4.90
CA SER A 152 2.49 1.74 -5.54
C SER A 152 1.70 0.75 -6.39
N CYS A 153 0.37 0.75 -6.26
CA CYS A 153 -0.51 0.00 -7.14
C CYS A 153 -0.79 0.85 -8.40
N PRO A 154 -0.51 0.35 -9.63
CA PRO A 154 -0.80 1.12 -10.84
C PRO A 154 -2.28 1.48 -11.05
N SER A 155 -3.21 0.80 -10.36
CA SER A 155 -4.64 1.15 -10.37
C SER A 155 -5.00 2.27 -9.39
N ASP A 156 -4.04 2.77 -8.58
CA ASP A 156 -4.25 3.86 -7.66
C ASP A 156 -3.84 5.21 -8.29
N PRO A 157 -4.79 6.11 -8.59
CA PRO A 157 -4.49 7.38 -9.26
C PRO A 157 -3.98 8.47 -8.30
N ALA A 158 -3.96 8.21 -6.99
CA ALA A 158 -3.74 9.23 -5.96
C ALA A 158 -2.29 9.26 -5.42
N ASP A 159 -1.33 9.00 -6.30
CA ASP A 159 0.09 8.95 -5.99
C ASP A 159 0.69 10.36 -5.81
N LYS A 160 0.62 10.87 -4.58
CA LYS A 160 1.11 12.19 -4.21
C LYS A 160 1.87 12.14 -2.88
N PRO A 161 3.00 12.86 -2.76
CA PRO A 161 3.67 13.03 -1.48
C PRO A 161 2.77 13.72 -0.46
N GLY A 162 2.97 13.40 0.82
CA GLY A 162 2.35 14.10 1.93
C GLY A 162 2.75 15.57 1.96
N VAL A 163 1.82 16.42 2.39
CA VAL A 163 1.98 17.88 2.42
C VAL A 163 2.00 18.43 3.84
N GLN A 164 1.72 17.58 4.83
CA GLN A 164 1.50 18.03 6.21
C GLN A 164 2.83 18.30 6.91
N SER A 165 3.06 19.57 7.25
CA SER A 165 4.30 20.07 7.84
C SER A 165 4.18 20.49 9.31
N GLY A 166 2.96 20.62 9.83
CA GLY A 166 2.69 20.96 11.23
C GLY A 166 3.29 19.93 12.20
N GLY A 167 3.80 20.38 13.35
CA GLY A 167 4.18 19.50 14.45
C GLY A 167 2.98 18.68 14.91
N GLY A 168 3.16 17.38 15.11
CA GLY A 168 2.08 16.45 15.44
C GLY A 168 2.27 15.11 14.74
N HIS A 169 1.29 14.21 14.86
CA HIS A 169 1.48 12.79 14.53
C HIS A 169 1.24 12.50 13.04
N TYR A 170 0.81 13.52 12.30
CA TYR A 170 0.54 13.47 10.86
C TYR A 170 1.63 14.17 10.03
N ASN A 171 2.78 14.52 10.61
CA ASN A 171 3.85 15.18 9.86
C ASN A 171 4.38 14.24 8.75
N SER A 172 4.05 14.56 7.50
CA SER A 172 4.25 13.72 6.33
C SER A 172 4.84 14.46 5.14
N ILE A 173 5.26 15.72 5.32
CA ILE A 173 5.78 16.55 4.23
C ILE A 173 6.86 15.83 3.42
N GLY A 174 6.64 15.70 2.11
CA GLY A 174 7.57 15.08 1.17
C GLY A 174 7.68 13.55 1.26
N TYR A 175 6.89 12.86 2.09
CA TYR A 175 6.88 11.39 2.10
C TYR A 175 5.89 10.84 1.09
N ASN A 176 6.33 9.90 0.25
CA ASN A 176 5.42 9.22 -0.67
C ASN A 176 4.51 8.22 0.06
N ARG A 177 3.28 8.13 -0.42
CA ARG A 177 2.28 7.17 0.06
C ARG A 177 2.62 5.76 -0.42
N THR A 178 1.95 4.77 0.15
CA THR A 178 1.99 3.37 -0.30
C THR A 178 0.56 2.88 -0.49
N SER A 179 0.34 2.05 -1.52
CA SER A 179 -0.94 1.37 -1.72
C SER A 179 -1.05 0.10 -0.87
N TYR A 180 -0.03 -0.25 -0.08
CA TYR A 180 0.01 -1.50 0.68
C TYR A 180 0.35 -1.22 2.15
N GLY A 181 -0.54 -1.59 3.06
CA GLY A 181 -0.40 -1.32 4.49
C GLY A 181 -0.46 -2.59 5.33
N VAL A 182 0.45 -2.72 6.29
CA VAL A 182 0.35 -3.78 7.31
C VAL A 182 -0.93 -3.61 8.10
N ILE A 183 -1.58 -4.71 8.44
CA ILE A 183 -2.91 -4.68 9.07
C ILE A 183 -2.88 -5.15 10.52
N SER A 184 -3.76 -4.57 11.32
CA SER A 184 -4.00 -4.90 12.71
C SER A 184 -5.50 -5.08 12.97
N ARG A 185 -5.86 -5.87 13.98
CA ARG A 185 -7.25 -6.08 14.38
C ARG A 185 -7.84 -4.88 15.11
N THR A 186 -6.98 -4.13 15.79
CA THR A 186 -7.36 -2.94 16.57
C THR A 186 -6.42 -1.79 16.27
N TRP A 187 -6.80 -0.58 16.64
CA TRP A 187 -5.94 0.58 16.62
C TRP A 187 -5.15 0.66 17.94
N GLN A 188 -4.02 1.36 17.93
CA GLN A 188 -3.38 1.82 19.16
C GLN A 188 -2.83 3.23 18.95
N ASP A 189 -3.66 4.20 19.32
CA ASP A 189 -3.38 5.63 19.35
C ASP A 189 -4.15 6.28 20.52
N ASN A 190 -3.80 7.52 20.90
CA ASN A 190 -4.53 8.40 21.82
C ASN A 190 -5.11 7.71 23.07
N ASP A 191 -4.24 7.16 23.92
CA ASP A 191 -4.59 6.53 25.21
C ASP A 191 -5.24 5.14 25.14
N ASP A 192 -5.34 4.52 23.96
CA ASP A 192 -5.92 3.16 23.84
C ASP A 192 -4.98 2.01 24.29
N GLY A 193 -4.00 2.37 25.12
CA GLY A 193 -3.11 1.45 25.84
C GLY A 193 -2.01 0.84 24.98
N THR A 194 -1.73 -0.43 25.25
CA THR A 194 -0.56 -1.17 24.73
C THR A 194 -0.96 -2.43 23.94
N LYS A 195 -2.17 -2.43 23.37
CA LYS A 195 -2.82 -3.60 22.74
C LYS A 195 -2.07 -4.18 21.54
N LEU A 196 -1.19 -3.42 20.90
CA LEU A 196 -0.40 -3.80 19.72
C LEU A 196 1.09 -4.00 20.03
N PHE A 197 1.47 -3.87 21.30
CA PHE A 197 2.77 -4.37 21.76
C PHE A 197 2.64 -5.85 22.07
N TRP A 198 3.36 -6.68 21.31
CA TRP A 198 3.36 -8.13 21.47
C TRP A 198 3.64 -8.65 22.89
N ASN A 199 4.44 -7.92 23.68
CA ASN A 199 4.79 -8.32 25.05
C ASN A 199 3.87 -7.70 26.11
N SER A 200 2.84 -6.95 25.70
CA SER A 200 1.87 -6.38 26.64
C SER A 200 0.81 -7.40 27.05
N SER A 201 0.39 -7.35 28.31
CA SER A 201 -0.79 -8.09 28.79
C SER A 201 -2.09 -7.68 28.09
N ALA A 202 -2.15 -6.48 27.49
CA ALA A 202 -3.27 -6.02 26.70
C ALA A 202 -3.32 -6.63 25.29
N ASN A 203 -2.22 -7.20 24.79
CA ASN A 203 -2.17 -7.89 23.50
C ASN A 203 -2.62 -9.36 23.68
N THR A 204 -3.93 -9.54 23.85
CA THR A 204 -4.56 -10.86 23.97
C THR A 204 -4.54 -11.60 22.63
N PRO A 205 -4.62 -12.94 22.62
CA PRO A 205 -4.60 -13.71 21.37
C PRO A 205 -5.69 -13.29 20.37
N SER A 206 -6.89 -12.96 20.88
CA SER A 206 -8.02 -12.43 20.09
C SER A 206 -7.80 -11.05 19.46
N LEU A 207 -6.75 -10.32 19.87
CA LEU A 207 -6.38 -9.00 19.32
C LEU A 207 -5.04 -9.04 18.57
N ARG A 208 -4.32 -10.16 18.66
CA ARG A 208 -2.93 -10.25 18.20
C ARG A 208 -2.89 -10.43 16.70
N SER A 209 -2.47 -9.39 16.01
CA SER A 209 -2.07 -9.44 14.61
C SER A 209 -0.61 -9.87 14.45
N ALA A 210 -0.27 -10.34 13.25
CA ALA A 210 1.10 -10.75 12.91
C ALA A 210 2.12 -9.62 13.15
N PHE A 211 1.71 -8.38 12.88
CA PHE A 211 2.54 -7.20 13.06
C PHE A 211 2.11 -6.40 14.28
N GLY A 212 3.09 -5.85 15.01
CA GLY A 212 2.85 -4.91 16.10
C GLY A 212 3.93 -3.83 16.17
N PHE A 213 3.84 -2.98 17.19
CA PHE A 213 4.88 -1.99 17.44
C PHE A 213 6.03 -2.60 18.25
N ASN A 214 7.26 -2.24 17.88
CA ASN A 214 8.52 -2.67 18.51
C ASN A 214 8.80 -4.18 18.47
N ASN A 215 7.86 -4.99 18.00
CA ASN A 215 7.97 -6.43 17.92
C ASN A 215 6.93 -6.99 16.93
N SER A 216 7.10 -8.25 16.53
CA SER A 216 6.29 -8.90 15.49
C SER A 216 6.20 -10.41 15.72
N ALA A 217 5.40 -11.08 14.91
CA ALA A 217 5.32 -12.54 14.91
C ALA A 217 6.61 -13.18 14.43
N ARG A 218 6.89 -14.36 14.98
CA ARG A 218 7.66 -15.40 14.30
C ARG A 218 6.70 -16.35 13.61
N MET A 219 7.18 -17.10 12.62
CA MET A 219 6.39 -18.12 11.92
C MET A 219 5.62 -19.06 12.87
N ARG A 220 6.26 -19.52 13.94
CA ARG A 220 5.66 -20.43 14.93
C ARG A 220 4.51 -19.81 15.74
N ASP A 221 4.43 -18.48 15.79
CA ASP A 221 3.44 -17.76 16.59
C ASP A 221 2.11 -17.61 15.82
N ILE A 222 2.08 -18.00 14.53
CA ILE A 222 0.90 -18.00 13.66
C ILE A 222 0.28 -19.41 13.69
N THR A 223 -0.52 -19.67 14.72
CA THR A 223 -1.13 -20.99 14.97
C THR A 223 -2.45 -21.19 14.21
N ASP A 224 -3.14 -20.12 13.83
CA ASP A 224 -4.39 -20.18 13.05
C ASP A 224 -4.17 -20.54 11.57
N GLY A 225 -2.90 -20.64 11.15
CA GLY A 225 -2.48 -21.09 9.82
C GLY A 225 -2.02 -19.96 8.92
N THR A 226 -0.85 -20.14 8.28
CA THR A 226 -0.21 -19.10 7.46
C THR A 226 -1.01 -18.74 6.20
N SER A 227 -1.78 -19.66 5.65
CA SER A 227 -2.68 -19.42 4.51
C SER A 227 -3.99 -18.71 4.88
N ASN A 228 -4.18 -18.41 6.17
CA ASN A 228 -5.39 -17.89 6.77
C ASN A 228 -5.12 -16.65 7.65
N THR A 229 -3.91 -16.11 7.61
CA THR A 229 -3.52 -14.91 8.35
C THR A 229 -3.11 -13.82 7.37
N ILE A 230 -3.73 -12.66 7.46
CA ILE A 230 -3.39 -11.49 6.65
C ILE A 230 -2.17 -10.79 7.24
N PHE A 231 -1.23 -10.50 6.36
CA PHE A 231 -0.08 -9.64 6.65
C PHE A 231 -0.34 -8.19 6.25
N MET A 232 -0.84 -7.98 5.05
CA MET A 232 -0.94 -6.66 4.45
C MET A 232 -2.16 -6.60 3.53
N CYS A 233 -2.82 -5.46 3.50
CA CYS A 233 -3.91 -5.20 2.57
C CYS A 233 -3.52 -4.07 1.63
N GLU A 234 -4.14 -4.05 0.46
CA GLU A 234 -4.22 -2.81 -0.29
C GLU A 234 -4.96 -1.74 0.52
N SER A 235 -4.56 -0.48 0.31
CA SER A 235 -5.29 0.70 0.78
C SER A 235 -5.22 1.77 -0.31
N SER A 236 -6.37 2.35 -0.65
CA SER A 236 -6.40 3.49 -1.58
C SER A 236 -5.62 4.66 -0.99
N MET A 237 -4.65 5.18 -1.74
CA MET A 237 -3.92 6.41 -1.42
C MET A 237 -4.87 7.62 -1.45
N GLY A 238 -6.01 7.54 -2.14
CA GLY A 238 -7.06 8.55 -2.10
C GLY A 238 -7.81 8.51 -0.77
N LYS A 239 -7.51 9.45 0.12
CA LYS A 239 -8.11 9.55 1.46
C LYS A 239 -8.94 10.81 1.63
N LYS A 240 -9.84 10.79 2.63
CA LYS A 240 -10.62 11.96 3.07
C LYS A 240 -9.77 13.22 3.29
N SER A 241 -8.57 13.06 3.86
CA SER A 241 -7.63 14.15 4.12
C SER A 241 -6.31 13.93 3.36
N THR A 242 -5.71 15.01 2.89
CA THR A 242 -4.36 15.03 2.33
C THR A 242 -3.27 14.70 3.36
N ASP A 243 -3.61 14.75 4.64
CA ASP A 243 -2.68 14.43 5.73
C ASP A 243 -2.55 12.91 5.91
N TYR A 244 -3.57 12.14 5.52
CA TYR A 244 -3.64 10.71 5.75
C TYR A 244 -2.79 9.94 4.74
N GLY A 245 -2.04 8.96 5.23
CA GLY A 245 -1.26 8.03 4.43
C GLY A 245 -2.06 6.79 4.02
N PRO A 246 -1.46 5.60 4.05
CA PRO A 246 -0.17 5.28 4.69
C PRO A 246 1.05 5.76 3.91
N TYR A 247 2.17 6.02 4.61
CA TYR A 247 3.46 6.45 4.03
C TYR A 247 4.53 5.39 4.29
N TRP A 248 5.25 4.96 3.26
CA TRP A 248 6.23 3.88 3.46
C TRP A 248 7.51 4.36 4.17
N GLY A 249 7.93 5.62 3.94
CA GLY A 249 9.26 6.11 4.31
C GLY A 249 9.42 6.56 5.76
N ALA A 250 8.32 6.83 6.48
CA ALA A 250 8.34 7.09 7.92
C ALA A 250 6.96 6.83 8.50
N TRP A 251 6.95 6.38 9.75
CA TRP A 251 5.70 6.22 10.47
C TRP A 251 5.04 7.59 10.68
N THR A 252 3.76 7.66 10.35
CA THR A 252 2.81 8.65 10.85
C THR A 252 1.66 7.88 11.49
N ASN A 253 0.76 8.58 12.18
CA ASN A 253 -0.39 7.93 12.81
C ASN A 253 -1.24 7.08 11.84
N THR A 254 -1.17 7.38 10.55
CA THR A 254 -1.92 6.73 9.47
C THR A 254 -1.16 5.63 8.74
N TYR A 255 -0.03 5.16 9.29
CA TYR A 255 0.85 4.20 8.61
C TYR A 255 0.27 2.79 8.46
N TRP A 256 -0.40 2.28 9.49
CA TRP A 256 -1.00 0.95 9.48
C TRP A 256 -2.44 0.96 9.01
N LEU A 257 -3.02 -0.21 8.81
CA LEU A 257 -4.45 -0.40 8.56
C LEU A 257 -5.10 -1.12 9.73
N THR A 258 -6.40 -0.90 9.91
CA THR A 258 -7.22 -1.58 10.91
C THR A 258 -8.35 -2.32 10.22
N MET A 259 -8.60 -3.57 10.63
CA MET A 259 -9.77 -4.32 10.17
C MET A 259 -10.98 -4.08 11.09
N ASP A 260 -11.25 -2.83 11.43
CA ASP A 260 -12.41 -2.42 12.24
C ASP A 260 -13.66 -2.12 11.40
N SER A 261 -13.51 -2.16 10.07
CA SER A 261 -14.50 -1.81 9.07
C SER A 261 -14.35 -2.73 7.85
N MET A 262 -15.39 -2.77 7.00
CA MET A 262 -15.37 -3.56 5.77
C MET A 262 -14.39 -2.95 4.76
N ILE A 263 -13.97 -3.73 3.77
CA ILE A 263 -13.11 -3.27 2.67
C ILE A 263 -13.84 -2.14 1.91
N ASN A 264 -13.09 -1.11 1.49
CA ASN A 264 -13.60 0.06 0.77
C ASN A 264 -14.66 0.89 1.53
N THR A 265 -14.72 0.80 2.86
CA THR A 265 -15.69 1.57 3.66
C THR A 265 -15.43 3.08 3.55
N ILE A 266 -16.49 3.84 3.27
CA ILE A 266 -16.52 5.30 3.31
C ILE A 266 -17.56 5.72 4.36
N ASN A 267 -17.14 6.55 5.32
CA ASN A 267 -18.02 7.04 6.36
C ASN A 267 -19.10 7.97 5.78
N SER A 268 -20.30 7.98 6.37
CA SER A 268 -21.40 8.84 5.94
C SER A 268 -20.98 10.32 5.87
N GLY A 269 -21.14 10.93 4.69
CA GLY A 269 -20.78 12.33 4.45
C GLY A 269 -19.37 12.55 3.91
N ASP A 270 -18.54 11.50 3.86
CA ASP A 270 -17.21 11.56 3.23
C ASP A 270 -17.27 11.14 1.76
N THR A 271 -16.33 11.65 0.96
CA THR A 271 -16.20 11.33 -0.48
C THR A 271 -15.09 10.32 -0.77
N ALA A 272 -14.30 9.97 0.24
CA ALA A 272 -13.19 9.04 0.16
C ALA A 272 -12.98 8.30 1.50
N PRO A 273 -12.33 7.12 1.50
CA PRO A 273 -12.08 6.35 2.72
C PRO A 273 -11.30 7.12 3.78
N PHE A 274 -11.50 6.74 5.03
CA PHE A 274 -10.71 7.23 6.15
C PHE A 274 -9.29 6.62 6.14
N ALA A 275 -8.40 7.10 7.02
CA ALA A 275 -6.97 6.78 7.01
C ALA A 275 -6.64 5.27 7.04
N TRP A 276 -7.21 4.55 8.00
CA TRP A 276 -6.82 3.16 8.34
C TRP A 276 -7.58 2.08 7.58
N VAL A 277 -8.45 2.48 6.65
CA VAL A 277 -9.37 1.56 5.97
C VAL A 277 -8.64 0.74 4.90
N PRO A 278 -8.75 -0.60 4.91
CA PRO A 278 -8.27 -1.45 3.81
C PRO A 278 -9.18 -1.29 2.59
N GLY A 279 -8.60 -1.32 1.39
CA GLY A 279 -9.36 -1.06 0.17
C GLY A 279 -8.50 -0.85 -1.06
N SER A 280 -9.12 -0.79 -2.22
CA SER A 280 -8.45 -0.50 -3.48
C SER A 280 -9.40 0.18 -4.45
N ASN A 281 -8.87 0.68 -5.57
CA ASN A 281 -9.68 1.17 -6.68
C ASN A 281 -10.08 0.05 -7.67
N HIS A 282 -9.76 -1.21 -7.36
CA HIS A 282 -10.25 -2.34 -8.13
C HIS A 282 -11.75 -2.54 -7.92
N VAL A 283 -12.43 -3.00 -8.95
CA VAL A 283 -13.87 -3.29 -8.87
C VAL A 283 -14.12 -4.45 -7.90
N GLY A 284 -14.93 -4.20 -6.87
CA GLY A 284 -15.53 -5.21 -6.00
C GLY A 284 -14.69 -5.67 -4.81
N GLY A 285 -13.57 -5.02 -4.49
CA GLY A 285 -12.75 -5.42 -3.34
C GLY A 285 -11.30 -4.98 -3.40
N CYS A 286 -10.42 -5.73 -2.73
CA CYS A 286 -8.98 -5.47 -2.71
C CYS A 286 -8.16 -6.76 -2.57
N HIS A 287 -6.87 -6.68 -2.87
CA HIS A 287 -5.94 -7.75 -2.59
C HIS A 287 -5.46 -7.73 -1.14
N ILE A 288 -5.28 -8.93 -0.60
CA ILE A 288 -4.64 -9.18 0.68
C ILE A 288 -3.43 -10.09 0.45
N LEU A 289 -2.35 -9.81 1.17
CA LEU A 289 -1.18 -10.68 1.29
C LEU A 289 -1.37 -11.53 2.54
N LEU A 290 -1.28 -12.84 2.37
CA LEU A 290 -1.33 -13.81 3.45
C LEU A 290 0.07 -14.15 3.97
N ALA A 291 0.12 -14.71 5.18
CA ALA A 291 1.36 -15.05 5.88
C ALA A 291 2.18 -16.16 5.21
N ASP A 292 1.58 -16.92 4.29
CA ASP A 292 2.26 -17.89 3.42
C ASP A 292 2.85 -17.27 2.14
N GLY A 293 2.72 -15.94 1.97
CA GLY A 293 3.18 -15.20 0.79
C GLY A 293 2.20 -15.24 -0.39
N SER A 294 1.06 -15.95 -0.26
CA SER A 294 0.02 -15.94 -1.29
C SER A 294 -0.77 -14.62 -1.26
N VAL A 295 -1.28 -14.23 -2.43
CA VAL A 295 -2.10 -13.01 -2.57
C VAL A 295 -3.47 -13.41 -3.08
N ARG A 296 -4.50 -13.08 -2.30
CA ARG A 296 -5.91 -13.34 -2.61
C ARG A 296 -6.66 -12.04 -2.80
N PHE A 297 -7.75 -12.09 -3.56
CA PHE A 297 -8.66 -10.96 -3.68
C PHE A 297 -9.85 -11.20 -2.78
N VAL A 298 -10.19 -10.23 -1.95
CA VAL A 298 -11.31 -10.32 -1.02
C VAL A 298 -12.38 -9.32 -1.44
N SER A 299 -13.62 -9.79 -1.43
CA SER A 299 -14.80 -8.99 -1.80
C SER A 299 -15.03 -7.88 -0.79
N GLU A 300 -15.45 -6.70 -1.27
CA GLU A 300 -15.95 -5.63 -0.39
C GLU A 300 -17.23 -6.01 0.37
N ASN A 301 -17.91 -7.08 -0.05
CA ASN A 301 -19.06 -7.64 0.64
C ASN A 301 -18.69 -8.74 1.66
N ALA A 302 -17.40 -9.01 1.88
CA ALA A 302 -16.96 -9.99 2.85
C ALA A 302 -17.40 -9.60 4.28
N ASN A 303 -17.83 -10.61 5.04
CA ASN A 303 -18.36 -10.40 6.38
C ASN A 303 -17.26 -9.96 7.36
N LEU A 304 -17.49 -8.88 8.11
CA LEU A 304 -16.50 -8.27 9.00
C LEU A 304 -15.92 -9.27 10.04
N PRO A 305 -16.72 -10.06 10.78
CA PRO A 305 -16.20 -11.17 11.60
C PRO A 305 -15.20 -12.09 10.91
N THR A 306 -15.41 -12.45 9.64
CA THR A 306 -14.45 -13.29 8.89
C THR A 306 -13.15 -12.54 8.63
N LEU A 307 -13.25 -11.27 8.21
CA LEU A 307 -12.08 -10.40 8.01
C LEU A 307 -11.28 -10.19 9.31
N LEU A 308 -11.97 -10.05 10.44
CA LEU A 308 -11.36 -9.90 11.75
C LEU A 308 -10.56 -11.15 12.15
N ASN A 309 -11.14 -12.34 11.96
CA ASN A 309 -10.47 -13.61 12.26
C ASN A 309 -9.26 -13.84 11.35
N LEU A 310 -9.32 -13.38 10.11
CA LEU A 310 -8.16 -13.40 9.20
C LEU A 310 -6.98 -12.53 9.66
N VAL A 311 -7.20 -11.54 10.54
CA VAL A 311 -6.12 -10.68 11.04
C VAL A 311 -5.49 -11.22 12.32
N SER A 312 -6.25 -11.97 13.12
CA SER A 312 -5.73 -12.70 14.28
C SER A 312 -4.78 -13.82 13.83
N ILE A 313 -3.87 -14.22 14.71
CA ILE A 313 -2.87 -15.27 14.42
C ILE A 313 -2.93 -16.47 15.36
N ALA A 314 -3.67 -16.36 16.47
CA ALA A 314 -3.73 -17.36 17.52
C ALA A 314 -5.05 -17.27 18.33
N ASP A 315 -6.18 -17.06 17.67
CA ASP A 315 -7.50 -16.98 18.32
C ASP A 315 -8.34 -18.26 18.20
N ASP A 316 -7.79 -19.30 17.55
CA ASP A 316 -8.40 -20.62 17.33
C ASP A 316 -9.78 -20.57 16.64
N GLN A 317 -10.10 -19.46 15.95
CA GLN A 317 -11.37 -19.32 15.25
C GLN A 317 -11.34 -20.01 13.88
N VAL A 318 -12.46 -20.65 13.52
CA VAL A 318 -12.64 -21.19 12.17
C VAL A 318 -12.96 -20.05 11.22
N ILE A 319 -12.23 -19.99 10.11
CA ILE A 319 -12.42 -19.00 9.06
C ILE A 319 -13.36 -19.58 8.00
N GLY A 320 -14.44 -18.86 7.69
CA GLY A 320 -15.39 -19.19 6.63
C GLY A 320 -14.84 -18.92 5.23
N GLU A 321 -15.69 -18.99 4.20
CA GLU A 321 -15.32 -18.56 2.85
C GLU A 321 -15.32 -17.02 2.74
N TYR A 322 -14.36 -16.46 1.99
CA TYR A 322 -14.16 -15.01 1.82
C TYR A 322 -13.51 -14.66 0.47
#